data_AF-A0A9Y6MB72-F1
#
_entry.id   AF-A0A9Y6MB72-F1
#
_cell.length_a   1.000
_cell.length_b   1.000
_cell.length_c   1.000
_cell.angle_alpha   90.00
_cell.angle_beta   90.00
_cell.angle_gamma   90.00
#
_symmetry.space_group_name_H-M   'P 1'
#
loop_
_entity.id
_entity.type
_entity.pdbx_description
1 polymer ?
#
loop_
_entity_poly.entity_id
_entity_poly.type
_entity_poly.pdbx_seq_one_letter_code
_entity_poly.pdbx_strand_id
1 'polypeptide(L)'
;MCYPNMPICLPCWPGCKSCQDGTPCWVQEDWLLRSGVLAIQGVFMLLIFISMLVAYRHRRNRRIRASGLLLLETILFGSLLLYFPVFIMYFRPSTFRCILLRWVRMLGFSIVYGTVTLKMYRVLKVFLSRTAQRMPYMSSLHLLRILGVMLMTVSWFLCAWTVGVMQNRDRNIPVFITTNTPDGQGFNMCYLDRWDYMMAVAELLFLCWGSSLWTAVRPVPSAFHEPRYMGIAIHNELLLSSLFHLFRFTFPSLHPDWMLLLSFTHTHVTITVTLALLFVPKVFHIFMSIVPQ
;
A
#
# COMPACT_ATOMS: atom_id res chain seq x y z
N MET A 1 -27.92 -45.99 45.14
CA MET A 1 -26.89 -46.16 44.09
C MET A 1 -26.66 -44.79 43.46
N CYS A 2 -25.51 -44.17 43.71
CA CYS A 2 -25.09 -42.97 42.98
C CYS A 2 -24.47 -43.42 41.67
N TYR A 3 -25.04 -43.02 40.53
CA TYR A 3 -24.42 -43.21 39.23
C TYR A 3 -23.15 -42.35 39.15
N PRO A 4 -21.96 -42.93 38.90
CA PRO A 4 -20.73 -42.15 38.79
C PRO A 4 -20.64 -41.52 37.39
N ASN A 5 -20.36 -40.22 37.35
CA ASN A 5 -19.84 -39.48 36.19
C ASN A 5 -20.68 -39.49 34.90
N MET A 6 -21.80 -38.77 34.91
CA MET A 6 -22.38 -38.25 33.65
C MET A 6 -21.57 -37.00 33.25
N PRO A 7 -20.87 -36.97 32.10
CA PRO A 7 -20.20 -35.76 31.64
C PRO A 7 -21.26 -34.67 31.43
N ILE A 8 -21.11 -33.56 32.15
CA ILE A 8 -21.97 -32.38 31.98
C ILE A 8 -21.64 -31.79 30.61
N CYS A 9 -22.53 -31.97 29.63
CA CYS A 9 -22.38 -31.34 28.31
C CYS A 9 -22.59 -29.83 28.45
N LEU A 10 -21.49 -29.08 28.55
CA LEU A 10 -21.52 -27.63 28.41
C LEU A 10 -21.89 -27.26 26.97
N PRO A 11 -22.67 -26.18 26.76
CA PRO A 11 -22.93 -25.70 25.41
C PRO A 11 -21.61 -25.33 24.72
N CYS A 12 -21.44 -25.85 23.51
CA CYS A 12 -20.37 -25.46 22.62
C CYS A 12 -20.32 -23.93 22.41
N TRP A 13 -19.13 -23.39 22.16
CA TRP A 13 -19.01 -22.01 21.70
C TRP A 13 -19.85 -21.78 20.43
N PRO A 14 -20.52 -20.63 20.28
CA PRO A 14 -21.38 -20.35 19.13
C PRO A 14 -20.65 -20.57 17.80
N GLY A 15 -21.18 -21.43 16.94
CA GLY A 15 -20.61 -21.73 15.62
C GLY A 15 -19.64 -22.91 15.54
N CYS A 16 -19.47 -23.67 16.63
CA CYS A 16 -18.75 -24.95 16.67
C CYS A 16 -19.65 -26.14 16.30
N LYS A 17 -19.14 -27.10 15.51
CA LYS A 17 -19.86 -28.36 15.20
C LYS A 17 -19.63 -29.47 16.25
N SER A 18 -18.46 -29.50 16.88
CA SER A 18 -18.11 -30.42 17.97
C SER A 18 -17.05 -29.76 18.85
N CYS A 19 -17.11 -29.96 20.17
CA CYS A 19 -16.22 -29.34 21.14
C CYS A 19 -15.71 -30.41 22.10
N GLN A 20 -14.38 -30.51 22.24
CA GLN A 20 -13.75 -31.51 23.09
C GLN A 20 -13.38 -30.93 24.46
N ASP A 21 -12.88 -29.68 24.51
CA ASP A 21 -12.33 -29.06 25.73
C ASP A 21 -12.86 -27.64 26.03
N GLY A 22 -13.99 -27.24 25.44
CA GLY A 22 -14.56 -25.90 25.63
C GLY A 22 -13.74 -24.74 25.03
N THR A 23 -12.70 -25.04 24.26
CA THR A 23 -11.91 -24.07 23.49
C THR A 23 -12.74 -23.46 22.35
N PRO A 24 -12.55 -22.17 22.03
CA PRO A 24 -13.30 -21.53 20.96
C PRO A 24 -12.86 -22.07 19.59
N CYS A 25 -13.81 -22.44 18.73
CA CYS A 25 -13.49 -22.95 17.38
C CYS A 25 -13.00 -21.87 16.42
N TRP A 26 -13.26 -20.61 16.75
CA TRP A 26 -12.85 -19.45 15.99
C TRP A 26 -11.86 -18.64 16.81
N VAL A 27 -10.84 -18.11 16.15
CA VAL A 27 -9.86 -17.22 16.76
C VAL A 27 -10.57 -16.04 17.44
N GLN A 28 -10.28 -15.82 18.73
CA GLN A 28 -10.69 -14.61 19.43
C GLN A 28 -9.76 -13.46 19.04
N GLU A 29 -10.34 -12.43 18.45
CA GLU A 29 -9.63 -11.27 17.96
C GLU A 29 -9.49 -10.23 19.08
N ASP A 30 -8.29 -9.71 19.29
CA ASP A 30 -8.05 -8.68 20.32
C ASP A 30 -8.70 -7.34 19.92
N TRP A 31 -9.94 -7.13 20.36
CA TRP A 31 -10.76 -5.97 20.00
C TRP A 31 -10.10 -4.64 20.39
N LEU A 32 -9.40 -4.60 21.53
CA LEU A 32 -8.66 -3.42 22.00
C LEU A 32 -7.54 -3.04 21.03
N LEU A 33 -6.69 -4.00 20.68
CA LEU A 33 -5.57 -3.79 19.76
C LEU A 33 -6.07 -3.35 18.38
N ARG A 34 -7.08 -4.04 17.85
CA ARG A 34 -7.65 -3.71 16.54
C ARG A 34 -8.33 -2.34 16.51
N SER A 35 -9.05 -1.96 17.58
CA SER A 35 -9.67 -0.64 17.68
C SER A 35 -8.63 0.48 17.72
N GLY A 36 -7.51 0.28 18.43
CA GLY A 36 -6.40 1.23 18.47
C GLY A 36 -5.73 1.39 17.10
N VAL A 37 -5.45 0.29 16.42
CA VAL A 37 -4.91 0.28 15.04
C VAL A 37 -5.83 1.05 14.10
N LEU A 38 -7.15 0.80 14.17
CA LEU A 38 -8.14 1.46 13.31
C LEU A 38 -8.25 2.96 13.60
N ALA A 39 -8.19 3.36 14.87
CA ALA A 39 -8.23 4.77 15.26
C ALA A 39 -7.02 5.53 14.70
N ILE A 40 -5.81 5.01 14.89
CA ILE A 40 -4.58 5.61 14.36
C ILE A 40 -4.65 5.70 12.83
N GLN A 41 -5.01 4.58 12.19
CA GLN A 41 -5.19 4.50 10.74
C GLN A 41 -6.17 5.56 10.21
N GLY A 42 -7.31 5.73 10.88
CA GLY A 42 -8.34 6.72 10.53
C GLY A 42 -7.84 8.16 10.65
N VAL A 43 -7.05 8.46 11.68
CA VAL A 43 -6.42 9.79 11.86
C VAL A 43 -5.49 10.10 10.69
N PHE A 44 -4.59 9.19 10.32
CA PHE A 44 -3.67 9.41 9.19
C PHE A 44 -4.40 9.56 7.85
N MET A 45 -5.44 8.75 7.61
CA MET A 45 -6.29 8.89 6.42
C MET A 45 -6.97 10.26 6.37
N LEU A 46 -7.51 10.73 7.49
CA LEU A 46 -8.13 12.06 7.59
C LEU A 46 -7.11 13.18 7.33
N LEU A 47 -5.92 13.10 7.90
CA LEU A 47 -4.84 14.07 7.70
C LEU A 47 -4.44 14.17 6.22
N ILE A 48 -4.31 13.03 5.54
CA ILE A 48 -3.99 12.99 4.09
C ILE A 48 -5.12 13.57 3.26
N PHE A 49 -6.37 13.24 3.60
CA PHE A 49 -7.54 13.78 2.92
C PHE A 49 -7.62 15.31 3.06
N ILE A 50 -7.43 15.85 4.27
CA ILE A 50 -7.35 17.30 4.50
C ILE A 50 -6.20 17.91 3.70
N SER A 51 -5.01 17.29 3.73
CA SER A 51 -3.84 17.76 2.97
C SER A 51 -4.12 17.81 1.46
N MET A 52 -4.84 16.81 0.93
CA MET A 52 -5.26 16.76 -0.47
C MET A 52 -6.25 17.90 -0.80
N LEU A 53 -7.25 18.13 0.04
CA LEU A 53 -8.20 19.25 -0.13
C LEU A 53 -7.50 20.60 -0.10
N VAL A 54 -6.55 20.79 0.82
CA VAL A 54 -5.74 22.01 0.91
C VAL A 54 -4.92 22.19 -0.38
N ALA A 55 -4.24 21.14 -0.85
CA ALA A 55 -3.48 21.19 -2.10
C ALA A 55 -4.38 21.52 -3.30
N TYR A 56 -5.59 20.94 -3.36
CA TYR A 56 -6.57 21.21 -4.41
C TYR A 56 -7.07 22.66 -4.39
N ARG A 57 -7.39 23.22 -3.20
CA ARG A 57 -7.81 24.63 -3.06
C ARG A 57 -6.71 25.59 -3.51
N HIS A 58 -5.46 25.31 -3.16
CA HIS A 58 -4.32 26.15 -3.52
C HIS A 58 -3.94 26.06 -5.00
N ARG A 59 -4.48 25.09 -5.76
CA ARG A 59 -4.26 24.94 -7.21
C ARG A 59 -4.66 26.17 -8.03
N ARG A 60 -5.61 26.98 -7.54
CA ARG A 60 -6.12 28.16 -8.26
C ARG A 60 -5.23 29.40 -8.11
N ASN A 61 -4.32 29.42 -7.13
CA ASN A 61 -3.43 30.56 -6.92
C ASN A 61 -2.28 30.55 -7.95
N ARG A 62 -2.27 31.57 -8.83
CA ARG A 62 -1.31 31.69 -9.95
C ARG A 62 0.17 31.70 -9.52
N ARG A 63 0.49 32.11 -8.28
CA ARG A 63 1.86 32.08 -7.72
C ARG A 63 2.42 30.66 -7.51
N ILE A 64 1.57 29.64 -7.43
CA ILE A 64 1.95 28.22 -7.24
C ILE A 64 1.49 27.39 -8.47
N ARG A 65 1.48 28.00 -9.66
CA ARG A 65 1.17 27.31 -10.93
C ARG A 65 2.36 26.48 -11.42
N ALA A 66 3.02 25.79 -10.50
CA ALA A 66 4.17 24.95 -10.77
C ALA A 66 3.73 23.50 -10.99
N SER A 67 4.39 22.85 -11.94
CA SER A 67 4.36 21.41 -12.23
C SER A 67 4.35 20.51 -10.99
N GLY A 68 4.91 20.97 -9.87
CA GLY A 68 5.02 20.23 -8.62
C GLY A 68 3.73 20.04 -7.81
N LEU A 69 2.72 20.92 -7.94
CA LEU A 69 1.48 20.80 -7.13
C LEU A 69 0.56 19.69 -7.65
N LEU A 70 0.44 19.55 -8.99
CA LEU A 70 -0.31 18.45 -9.60
C LEU A 70 0.28 17.08 -9.24
N LEU A 71 1.61 16.96 -9.25
CA LEU A 71 2.30 15.72 -8.85
C LEU A 71 2.16 15.45 -7.35
N LEU A 72 2.00 16.50 -6.54
CA LEU A 72 1.76 16.35 -5.10
C LEU A 72 0.35 15.82 -4.84
N GLU A 73 -0.64 16.40 -5.53
CA GLU A 73 -2.04 15.96 -5.48
C GLU A 73 -2.16 14.47 -5.85
N THR A 74 -1.47 14.03 -6.92
CA THR A 74 -1.48 12.61 -7.30
C THR A 74 -0.81 11.71 -6.28
N ILE A 75 0.32 12.13 -5.67
CA ILE A 75 0.97 11.35 -4.61
C ILE A 75 0.05 11.22 -3.39
N LEU A 76 -0.61 12.30 -2.95
CA LEU A 76 -1.56 12.23 -1.82
C LEU A 76 -2.72 11.29 -2.10
N PHE A 77 -3.28 11.35 -3.30
CA PHE A 77 -4.34 10.43 -3.72
C PHE A 77 -3.86 8.97 -3.70
N GLY A 78 -2.67 8.69 -4.24
CA GLY A 78 -2.07 7.36 -4.19
C GLY A 78 -1.77 6.88 -2.77
N SER A 79 -1.30 7.77 -1.88
CA SER A 79 -1.07 7.46 -0.47
C SER A 79 -2.38 7.13 0.24
N LEU A 80 -3.45 7.89 0.00
CA LEU A 80 -4.77 7.58 0.55
C LEU A 80 -5.22 6.17 0.13
N LEU A 81 -5.04 5.81 -1.14
CA LEU A 81 -5.28 4.45 -1.64
C LEU A 81 -4.42 3.40 -0.90
N LEU A 82 -3.14 3.64 -0.66
CA LEU A 82 -2.28 2.70 0.06
C LEU A 82 -2.64 2.50 1.53
N TYR A 83 -3.34 3.44 2.16
CA TYR A 83 -3.87 3.28 3.52
C TYR A 83 -5.16 2.46 3.58
N PHE A 84 -5.99 2.47 2.54
CA PHE A 84 -7.26 1.72 2.52
C PHE A 84 -7.15 0.19 2.71
N PRO A 85 -6.13 -0.53 2.22
CA PRO A 85 -5.99 -1.98 2.43
C PRO A 85 -6.00 -2.40 3.90
N VAL A 86 -5.35 -1.64 4.79
CA VAL A 86 -5.36 -1.91 6.25
C VAL A 86 -6.77 -1.79 6.81
N PHE A 87 -7.52 -0.78 6.36
CA PHE A 87 -8.93 -0.60 6.72
C PHE A 87 -9.81 -1.76 6.19
N ILE A 88 -9.54 -2.26 4.98
CA ILE A 88 -10.28 -3.39 4.40
C ILE A 88 -9.99 -4.70 5.15
N MET A 89 -8.73 -4.94 5.56
CA MET A 89 -8.34 -6.15 6.31
C MET A 89 -9.01 -6.26 7.68
N TYR A 90 -9.36 -5.13 8.31
CA TYR A 90 -10.08 -5.12 9.59
C TYR A 90 -11.46 -5.79 9.50
N PHE A 91 -12.14 -5.65 8.36
CA PHE A 91 -13.46 -6.25 8.19
C PHE A 91 -13.38 -7.72 7.78
N ARG A 92 -14.36 -8.53 8.22
CA ARG A 92 -14.50 -9.95 7.85
C ARG A 92 -14.28 -10.16 6.34
N PRO A 93 -13.45 -11.14 5.92
CA PRO A 93 -13.13 -11.34 4.51
C PRO A 93 -14.40 -11.68 3.72
N SER A 94 -14.56 -11.03 2.59
CA SER A 94 -15.58 -11.34 1.59
C SER A 94 -14.92 -11.34 0.22
N THR A 95 -15.53 -12.01 -0.77
CA THR A 95 -14.98 -12.04 -2.13
C THR A 95 -14.72 -10.63 -2.68
N PHE A 96 -15.67 -9.72 -2.49
CA PHE A 96 -15.53 -8.32 -2.91
C PHE A 96 -14.37 -7.63 -2.20
N ARG A 97 -14.23 -7.77 -0.87
CA ARG A 97 -13.14 -7.17 -0.10
C ARG A 97 -11.77 -7.72 -0.50
N CYS A 98 -11.68 -9.03 -0.74
CA CYS A 98 -10.46 -9.66 -1.21
C CYS A 98 -10.02 -9.13 -2.58
N ILE A 99 -10.95 -8.86 -3.50
CA ILE A 99 -10.64 -8.25 -4.81
C ILE A 99 -10.24 -6.80 -4.62
N LEU A 100 -11.06 -6.03 -3.90
CA LEU A 100 -10.85 -4.60 -3.66
C LEU A 100 -9.49 -4.33 -3.01
N LEU A 101 -9.06 -5.19 -2.08
CA LEU A 101 -7.77 -5.09 -1.42
C LEU A 101 -6.60 -5.09 -2.42
N ARG A 102 -6.59 -6.04 -3.38
CA ARG A 102 -5.54 -6.11 -4.42
C ARG A 102 -5.57 -4.87 -5.32
N TRP A 103 -6.77 -4.50 -5.76
CA TRP A 103 -6.98 -3.35 -6.65
C TRP A 103 -6.46 -2.06 -6.04
N VAL A 104 -6.90 -1.76 -4.82
CA VAL A 104 -6.55 -0.51 -4.14
C VAL A 104 -5.06 -0.47 -3.82
N ARG A 105 -4.46 -1.59 -3.38
CA ARG A 105 -3.02 -1.68 -3.12
C ARG A 105 -2.21 -1.41 -4.39
N MET A 106 -2.50 -2.13 -5.47
CA MET A 106 -1.73 -2.04 -6.71
C MET A 106 -1.85 -0.68 -7.40
N LEU A 107 -3.05 -0.11 -7.43
CA LEU A 107 -3.26 1.23 -7.98
C LEU A 107 -2.58 2.29 -7.12
N GLY A 108 -2.71 2.22 -5.79
CA GLY A 108 -2.03 3.13 -4.87
C GLY A 108 -0.51 3.11 -5.04
N PHE A 109 0.09 1.90 -5.07
CA PHE A 109 1.51 1.70 -5.29
C PHE A 109 1.98 2.31 -6.61
N SER A 110 1.28 1.99 -7.69
CA SER A 110 1.57 2.49 -9.04
C SER A 110 1.46 4.00 -9.13
N ILE A 111 0.51 4.63 -8.41
CA ILE A 111 0.37 6.08 -8.39
C ILE A 111 1.52 6.73 -7.64
N VAL A 112 1.81 6.30 -6.41
CA VAL A 112 2.85 6.93 -5.57
C VAL A 112 4.23 6.72 -6.19
N TYR A 113 4.66 5.47 -6.31
CA TYR A 113 6.02 5.15 -6.77
C TYR A 113 6.17 5.36 -8.27
N GLY A 114 5.11 5.20 -9.07
CA GLY A 114 5.11 5.61 -10.48
C GLY A 114 5.33 7.10 -10.65
N THR A 115 4.67 7.94 -9.85
CA THR A 115 4.89 9.40 -9.90
C THR A 115 6.32 9.76 -9.47
N VAL A 116 6.84 9.15 -8.41
CA VAL A 116 8.22 9.38 -7.93
C VAL A 116 9.24 8.98 -9.02
N THR A 117 9.12 7.79 -9.58
CA THR A 117 10.01 7.27 -10.63
C THR A 117 9.95 8.12 -11.89
N LEU A 118 8.76 8.53 -12.36
CA LEU A 118 8.62 9.43 -13.51
C LEU A 118 9.24 10.81 -13.25
N LYS A 119 9.11 11.31 -12.03
CA LYS A 119 9.75 12.57 -11.64
C LYS A 119 11.27 12.45 -11.66
N MET A 120 11.84 11.34 -11.17
CA MET A 120 13.28 11.07 -11.28
C MET A 120 13.73 10.93 -12.73
N TYR A 121 12.95 10.23 -13.57
CA TYR A 121 13.22 10.09 -15.00
C TYR A 121 13.25 11.45 -15.72
N ARG A 122 12.31 12.35 -15.40
CA ARG A 122 12.32 13.73 -15.93
C ARG A 122 13.60 14.46 -15.56
N VAL A 123 14.04 14.36 -14.30
CA VAL A 123 15.30 14.95 -13.84
C VAL A 123 16.45 14.41 -14.69
N LEU A 124 16.59 13.09 -14.79
CA LEU A 124 17.64 12.45 -15.59
C LEU A 124 17.67 12.97 -17.04
N LYS A 125 16.51 12.99 -17.71
CA LYS A 125 16.39 13.45 -19.11
C LYS A 125 16.76 14.92 -19.28
N VAL A 126 16.38 15.79 -18.35
CA VAL A 126 16.72 17.22 -18.41
C VAL A 126 18.22 17.44 -18.31
N PHE A 127 18.92 16.69 -17.45
CA PHE A 127 20.37 16.80 -17.32
C PHE A 127 21.11 16.21 -18.54
N LEU A 128 20.70 15.05 -19.04
CA LEU A 128 21.26 14.49 -20.27
C LEU A 128 21.05 15.41 -21.48
N SER A 129 19.88 16.06 -21.60
CA SER A 129 19.60 17.01 -22.68
C SER A 129 20.40 18.31 -22.56
N ARG A 130 20.71 18.79 -21.34
CA ARG A 130 21.60 19.96 -21.17
C ARG A 130 23.01 19.70 -21.69
N THR A 131 23.47 18.46 -21.66
CA THR A 131 24.77 18.05 -22.24
C THR A 131 24.70 17.87 -23.77
N ALA A 132 23.51 17.77 -24.38
CA ALA A 132 23.34 17.31 -25.78
C ALA A 132 22.39 18.15 -26.67
N GLN A 133 22.14 19.43 -26.37
CA GLN A 133 21.19 20.35 -27.06
C GLN A 133 19.68 20.21 -26.68
N ARG A 134 18.99 21.36 -26.79
CA ARG A 134 17.62 21.70 -26.34
C ARG A 134 16.55 20.68 -26.76
N MET A 135 16.08 19.87 -25.81
CA MET A 135 14.77 19.20 -25.91
C MET A 135 13.66 20.07 -25.32
N PRO A 136 12.44 20.05 -25.89
CA PRO A 136 11.32 20.83 -25.38
C PRO A 136 10.94 20.43 -23.95
N TYR A 137 10.64 21.44 -23.15
CA TYR A 137 10.27 21.32 -21.74
C TYR A 137 9.13 20.31 -21.54
N MET A 138 9.42 19.16 -20.92
CA MET A 138 8.42 18.16 -20.55
C MET A 138 7.42 18.78 -19.56
N SER A 139 6.21 19.04 -20.05
CA SER A 139 5.08 19.51 -19.23
C SER A 139 4.64 18.41 -18.26
N SER A 140 4.23 18.78 -17.04
CA SER A 140 3.68 17.83 -16.04
C SER A 140 2.49 17.05 -16.56
N LEU A 141 1.73 17.61 -17.50
CA LEU A 141 0.61 16.92 -18.14
C LEU A 141 1.08 15.69 -18.95
N HIS A 142 2.27 15.77 -19.55
CA HIS A 142 2.84 14.63 -20.26
C HIS A 142 3.27 13.51 -19.29
N LEU A 143 3.86 13.87 -18.14
CA LEU A 143 4.15 12.90 -17.07
C LEU A 143 2.87 12.23 -16.57
N LEU A 144 1.80 13.00 -16.35
CA LEU A 144 0.49 12.45 -15.97
C LEU A 144 -0.10 11.53 -17.04
N ARG A 145 0.12 11.83 -18.33
CA ARG A 145 -0.30 10.94 -19.43
C ARG A 145 0.46 9.61 -19.38
N ILE A 146 1.79 9.64 -19.17
CA ILE A 146 2.59 8.42 -19.03
C ILE A 146 2.15 7.63 -17.79
N LEU A 147 1.90 8.31 -16.66
CA LEU A 147 1.33 7.69 -15.46
C LEU A 147 -0.02 7.03 -15.77
N GLY A 148 -0.90 7.71 -16.50
CA GLY A 148 -2.18 7.15 -16.95
C GLY A 148 -2.03 5.87 -17.75
N VAL A 149 -1.07 5.82 -18.69
CA VAL A 149 -0.77 4.59 -19.44
C VAL A 149 -0.30 3.46 -18.52
N MET A 150 0.61 3.75 -17.56
CA MET A 150 1.03 2.73 -16.58
C MET A 150 -0.15 2.21 -15.74
N LEU A 151 -1.05 3.09 -15.30
CA LEU A 151 -2.25 2.70 -14.54
C LEU A 151 -3.23 1.88 -15.38
N MET A 152 -3.39 2.21 -16.66
CA MET A 152 -4.21 1.40 -17.57
C MET A 152 -3.66 -0.02 -17.70
N THR A 153 -2.33 -0.18 -17.84
CA THR A 153 -1.69 -1.51 -17.89
C THR A 153 -1.91 -2.30 -16.60
N VAL A 154 -1.75 -1.68 -15.43
CA VAL A 154 -1.99 -2.33 -14.13
C VAL A 154 -3.47 -2.70 -13.97
N SER A 155 -4.38 -1.80 -14.34
CA SER A 155 -5.83 -2.04 -14.26
C SER A 155 -6.26 -3.18 -15.18
N TRP A 156 -5.71 -3.24 -16.39
CA TRP A 156 -5.96 -4.34 -17.34
C TRP A 156 -5.57 -5.69 -16.73
N PHE A 157 -4.37 -5.77 -16.15
CA PHE A 157 -3.90 -6.97 -15.48
C PHE A 157 -4.81 -7.39 -14.31
N LEU A 158 -5.23 -6.43 -13.48
CA LEU A 158 -6.15 -6.68 -12.36
C LEU A 158 -7.54 -7.11 -12.82
N CYS A 159 -8.05 -6.56 -13.93
CA CYS A 159 -9.29 -7.03 -14.56
C CYS A 159 -9.18 -8.50 -14.96
N ALA A 160 -8.11 -8.86 -15.69
CA ALA A 160 -7.88 -10.24 -16.13
C ALA A 160 -7.81 -11.21 -14.93
N TRP A 161 -7.07 -10.83 -13.89
CA TRP A 161 -7.02 -11.58 -12.64
C TRP A 161 -8.39 -11.73 -11.99
N THR A 162 -9.16 -10.63 -11.89
CA THR A 162 -10.49 -10.64 -11.26
C THR A 162 -11.45 -11.58 -11.99
N VAL A 163 -11.44 -11.58 -13.32
CA VAL A 163 -12.22 -12.51 -14.14
C VAL A 163 -11.80 -13.96 -13.88
N GLY A 164 -10.50 -14.24 -13.80
CA GLY A 164 -10.00 -15.58 -13.46
C GLY A 164 -10.48 -16.05 -12.08
N VAL A 165 -10.48 -15.16 -11.08
CA VAL A 165 -10.98 -15.47 -9.73
C VAL A 165 -12.50 -15.70 -9.73
N MET A 166 -13.27 -14.92 -10.50
CA MET A 166 -14.72 -15.15 -10.62
C MET A 166 -15.02 -16.50 -11.28
N GLN A 167 -14.28 -16.88 -12.31
CA GLN A 167 -14.45 -18.16 -12.96
C GLN A 167 -14.08 -19.35 -12.04
N ASN A 168 -13.03 -19.19 -11.22
CA ASN A 168 -12.67 -20.19 -10.21
C ASN A 168 -13.75 -20.36 -9.15
N ARG A 169 -14.42 -19.26 -8.77
CA ARG A 169 -15.58 -19.30 -7.85
C ARG A 169 -16.73 -20.11 -8.44
N ASP A 170 -17.06 -19.91 -9.72
CA ASP A 170 -18.13 -20.66 -10.39
C ASP A 170 -17.82 -22.16 -10.48
N ARG A 171 -16.53 -22.52 -10.45
CA ARG A 171 -16.05 -23.92 -10.39
C ARG A 171 -15.88 -24.48 -8.98
N ASN A 172 -16.45 -23.85 -7.95
CA ASN A 172 -16.37 -24.26 -6.54
C ASN A 172 -14.93 -24.32 -5.96
N ILE A 173 -13.98 -23.56 -6.52
CA ILE A 173 -12.65 -23.39 -5.91
C ILE A 173 -12.73 -22.26 -4.87
N PRO A 174 -12.40 -22.50 -3.59
CA PRO A 174 -12.64 -21.54 -2.52
C PRO A 174 -11.74 -20.29 -2.66
N VAL A 175 -12.36 -19.11 -2.72
CA VAL A 175 -11.68 -17.80 -2.80
C VAL A 175 -11.21 -17.30 -1.42
N PHE A 176 -11.74 -17.90 -0.35
CA PHE A 176 -11.29 -17.73 1.03
C PHE A 176 -11.06 -19.12 1.62
N ILE A 177 -9.93 -19.32 2.31
CA ILE A 177 -9.65 -20.57 2.99
C ILE A 177 -9.90 -20.36 4.48
N THR A 178 -10.56 -21.34 5.10
CA THR A 178 -10.56 -21.50 6.55
C THR A 178 -9.30 -22.29 6.92
N THR A 179 -8.31 -21.60 7.44
CA THR A 179 -7.09 -22.23 7.97
C THR A 179 -7.17 -22.31 9.48
N ASN A 180 -6.52 -23.33 10.05
CA ASN A 180 -6.47 -23.50 11.50
C ASN A 180 -5.14 -22.94 12.02
N THR A 181 -5.19 -22.25 13.16
CA THR A 181 -3.98 -21.92 13.93
C THR A 181 -3.32 -23.19 14.47
N PRO A 182 -2.03 -23.14 14.87
CA PRO A 182 -1.39 -24.27 15.58
C PRO A 182 -2.17 -24.70 16.83
N ASP A 183 -2.96 -23.80 17.41
CA ASP A 183 -3.86 -24.06 18.55
C ASP A 183 -5.22 -24.67 18.14
N GLY A 184 -5.41 -25.03 16.87
CA GLY A 184 -6.61 -25.70 16.36
C GLY A 184 -7.80 -24.78 16.06
N GLN A 185 -7.65 -23.46 16.14
CA GLN A 185 -8.75 -22.50 15.94
C GLN A 185 -8.85 -22.09 14.45
N GLY A 186 -10.06 -22.16 13.88
CA GLY A 186 -10.30 -21.77 12.49
C GLY A 186 -10.34 -20.25 12.32
N PHE A 187 -9.75 -19.75 11.23
CA PHE A 187 -9.87 -18.37 10.78
C PHE A 187 -10.04 -18.29 9.28
N ASN A 188 -10.84 -17.32 8.81
CA ASN A 188 -11.04 -17.09 7.38
C ASN A 188 -10.03 -16.05 6.90
N MET A 189 -9.33 -16.36 5.82
CA MET A 189 -8.45 -15.40 5.13
C MET A 189 -8.66 -15.44 3.62
N CYS A 190 -8.32 -14.34 2.94
CA CYS A 190 -8.30 -14.32 1.47
C CYS A 190 -7.24 -15.31 0.97
N TYR A 191 -7.62 -16.19 0.04
CA TYR A 191 -6.69 -17.14 -0.56
C TYR A 191 -5.51 -16.41 -1.22
N LEU A 192 -4.29 -16.81 -0.87
CA LEU A 192 -3.06 -16.39 -1.54
C LEU A 192 -2.88 -17.26 -2.78
N ASP A 193 -3.00 -16.66 -3.96
CA ASP A 193 -2.84 -17.37 -5.22
C ASP A 193 -1.46 -17.09 -5.84
N ARG A 194 -1.06 -17.86 -6.85
CA ARG A 194 0.18 -17.65 -7.62
C ARG A 194 0.26 -16.23 -8.21
N TRP A 195 -0.90 -15.62 -8.45
CA TRP A 195 -1.01 -14.22 -8.87
C TRP A 195 -0.47 -13.25 -7.83
N ASP A 196 -0.66 -13.50 -6.53
CA ASP A 196 -0.12 -12.65 -5.47
C ASP A 196 1.41 -12.68 -5.45
N TYR A 197 2.03 -13.83 -5.78
CA TYR A 197 3.48 -13.92 -5.98
C TYR A 197 3.95 -13.12 -7.19
N MET A 198 3.27 -13.26 -8.33
CA MET A 198 3.63 -12.54 -9.56
C MET A 198 3.50 -11.02 -9.39
N MET A 199 2.46 -10.61 -8.68
CA MET A 199 2.22 -9.23 -8.25
C MET A 199 3.36 -8.69 -7.37
N ALA A 200 3.76 -9.42 -6.33
CA ALA A 200 4.89 -9.04 -5.48
C ALA A 200 6.21 -8.94 -6.26
N VAL A 201 6.49 -9.90 -7.15
CA VAL A 201 7.68 -9.86 -8.01
C VAL A 201 7.66 -8.64 -8.92
N ALA A 202 6.51 -8.30 -9.53
CA ALA A 202 6.37 -7.12 -10.37
C ALA A 202 6.60 -5.81 -9.59
N GLU A 203 6.07 -5.68 -8.37
CA GLU A 203 6.32 -4.53 -7.48
C GLU A 203 7.83 -4.38 -7.19
N LEU A 204 8.50 -5.47 -6.82
CA LEU A 204 9.93 -5.45 -6.50
C LEU A 204 10.77 -5.11 -7.74
N LEU A 205 10.48 -5.69 -8.90
CA LEU A 205 11.17 -5.36 -10.16
C LEU A 205 11.00 -3.88 -10.53
N PHE A 206 9.80 -3.33 -10.34
CA PHE A 206 9.54 -1.91 -10.56
C PHE A 206 10.37 -1.00 -9.64
N LEU A 207 10.52 -1.37 -8.37
CA LEU A 207 11.35 -0.63 -7.41
C LEU A 207 12.84 -0.78 -7.70
N CYS A 208 13.30 -1.97 -8.11
CA CYS A 208 14.67 -2.19 -8.57
C CYS A 208 14.99 -1.31 -9.79
N TRP A 209 14.06 -1.21 -10.74
CA TRP A 209 14.17 -0.28 -11.86
C TRP A 209 14.24 1.18 -11.38
N GLY A 210 13.41 1.57 -10.40
CA GLY A 210 13.48 2.89 -9.75
C GLY A 210 14.83 3.17 -9.07
N SER A 211 15.42 2.18 -8.41
CA SER A 211 16.75 2.26 -7.78
C SER A 211 17.86 2.41 -8.83
N SER A 212 17.77 1.70 -9.95
CA SER A 212 18.68 1.87 -11.09
C SER A 212 18.61 3.30 -11.64
N LEU A 213 17.40 3.85 -11.81
CA LEU A 213 17.21 5.25 -12.21
C LEU A 213 17.81 6.23 -11.21
N TRP A 214 17.67 5.99 -9.90
CA TRP A 214 18.34 6.80 -8.88
C TRP A 214 19.87 6.74 -9.01
N THR A 215 20.44 5.57 -9.30
CA THR A 215 21.88 5.40 -9.52
C THR A 215 22.38 6.19 -10.73
N ALA A 216 21.54 6.38 -11.76
CA ALA A 216 21.86 7.26 -12.88
C ALA A 216 21.72 8.76 -12.53
N VAL A 217 20.82 9.11 -11.59
CA VAL A 217 20.56 10.50 -11.18
C VAL A 217 21.45 10.98 -10.04
N ARG A 218 22.04 10.09 -9.23
CA ARG A 218 22.90 10.49 -8.10
C ARG A 218 24.09 11.41 -8.42
N PRO A 219 24.79 11.34 -9.58
CA PRO A 219 25.92 12.24 -9.85
C PRO A 219 25.48 13.64 -10.25
N VAL A 220 24.18 13.84 -10.47
CA VAL A 220 23.63 15.09 -10.95
C VAL A 220 23.64 16.13 -9.82
N PRO A 221 24.37 17.25 -9.96
CA PRO A 221 24.30 18.35 -9.01
C PRO A 221 22.97 19.06 -9.17
N SER A 222 21.97 18.62 -8.40
CA SER A 222 20.70 19.34 -8.28
C SER A 222 20.84 20.42 -7.22
N ALA A 223 20.36 21.63 -7.50
CA ALA A 223 20.37 22.76 -6.56
C ALA A 223 19.65 22.52 -5.22
N PHE A 224 18.99 21.36 -5.00
CA PHE A 224 18.12 21.12 -3.85
C PHE A 224 18.17 19.72 -3.21
N HIS A 225 19.12 18.85 -3.54
CA HIS A 225 19.16 17.45 -3.06
C HIS A 225 17.82 16.68 -3.23
N GLU A 226 16.88 17.19 -4.02
CA GLU A 226 15.52 16.67 -4.18
C GLU A 226 15.49 15.23 -4.75
N PRO A 227 16.36 14.85 -5.72
CA PRO A 227 16.47 13.46 -6.18
C PRO A 227 17.02 12.50 -5.11
N ARG A 228 17.75 13.00 -4.10
CA ARG A 228 18.29 12.17 -3.00
C ARG A 228 17.15 11.67 -2.12
N TYR A 229 16.22 12.54 -1.74
CA TYR A 229 15.05 12.17 -0.93
C TYR A 229 14.11 11.20 -1.66
N MET A 230 13.92 11.37 -2.98
CA MET A 230 13.16 10.40 -3.81
C MET A 230 13.84 9.03 -3.86
N GLY A 231 15.16 9.02 -4.01
CA GLY A 231 15.95 7.79 -3.95
C GLY A 231 15.77 7.08 -2.61
N ILE A 232 15.93 7.79 -1.49
CA ILE A 232 15.75 7.22 -0.15
C ILE A 232 14.34 6.64 0.01
N ALA A 233 13.30 7.32 -0.48
CA ALA A 233 11.93 6.79 -0.44
C ALA A 233 11.77 5.47 -1.22
N ILE A 234 12.34 5.36 -2.43
CA ILE A 234 12.32 4.12 -3.23
C ILE A 234 13.06 2.98 -2.51
N HIS A 235 14.24 3.25 -1.94
CA HIS A 235 15.01 2.21 -1.24
C HIS A 235 14.31 1.76 0.05
N ASN A 236 13.68 2.69 0.77
CA ASN A 236 12.90 2.37 1.96
C ASN A 236 11.72 1.45 1.62
N GLU A 237 10.97 1.78 0.57
CA GLU A 237 9.89 0.91 0.08
C GLU A 237 10.42 -0.45 -0.37
N LEU A 238 11.51 -0.50 -1.13
CA LEU A 238 12.09 -1.76 -1.61
C LEU A 238 12.50 -2.67 -0.46
N LEU A 239 13.16 -2.13 0.56
CA LEU A 239 13.59 -2.89 1.72
C LEU A 239 12.39 -3.39 2.52
N LEU A 240 11.41 -2.54 2.81
CA LEU A 240 10.27 -2.95 3.63
C LEU A 240 9.30 -3.86 2.88
N SER A 241 9.08 -3.65 1.59
CA SER A 241 8.24 -4.53 0.78
C SER A 241 8.87 -5.88 0.51
N SER A 242 10.20 -5.96 0.35
CA SER A 242 10.89 -7.26 0.26
C SER A 242 10.76 -8.05 1.57
N LEU A 243 10.97 -7.40 2.73
CA LEU A 243 10.76 -8.03 4.03
C LEU A 243 9.29 -8.44 4.22
N PHE A 244 8.34 -7.56 3.94
CA PHE A 244 6.91 -7.85 4.06
C PHE A 244 6.49 -9.06 3.24
N HIS A 245 6.89 -9.12 1.96
CA HIS A 245 6.56 -10.23 1.07
C HIS A 245 7.25 -11.54 1.52
N LEU A 246 8.51 -11.48 1.96
CA LEU A 246 9.21 -12.64 2.52
C LEU A 246 8.46 -13.21 3.73
N PHE A 247 8.14 -12.36 4.72
CA PHE A 247 7.38 -12.78 5.89
C PHE A 247 6.00 -13.34 5.51
N ARG A 248 5.28 -12.67 4.60
CA ARG A 248 3.94 -13.08 4.15
C ARG A 248 3.94 -14.46 3.48
N PHE A 249 4.96 -14.77 2.68
CA PHE A 249 5.06 -16.03 1.94
C PHE A 249 5.66 -17.18 2.76
N THR A 250 6.58 -16.89 3.69
CA THR A 250 7.14 -17.91 4.59
C THR A 250 6.15 -18.34 5.66
N PHE A 251 5.31 -17.41 6.15
CA PHE A 251 4.37 -17.66 7.24
C PHE A 251 2.91 -17.42 6.83
N PRO A 252 2.34 -18.25 5.94
CA PRO A 252 0.98 -18.07 5.45
C PRO A 252 -0.10 -18.33 6.51
N SER A 253 0.22 -19.10 7.56
CA SER A 253 -0.68 -19.49 8.66
C SER A 253 -0.55 -18.63 9.92
N LEU A 254 0.05 -17.44 9.82
CA LEU A 254 0.12 -16.48 10.93
C LEU A 254 -1.27 -16.06 11.41
N HIS A 255 -1.38 -15.82 12.71
CA HIS A 255 -2.59 -15.26 13.33
C HIS A 255 -3.05 -13.99 12.57
N PRO A 256 -4.36 -13.80 12.33
CA PRO A 256 -4.88 -12.62 11.64
C PRO A 256 -4.43 -11.28 12.24
N ASP A 257 -4.26 -11.22 13.57
CA ASP A 257 -3.83 -10.00 14.26
C ASP A 257 -2.38 -9.62 13.95
N TRP A 258 -1.48 -10.62 13.89
CA TRP A 258 -0.09 -10.39 13.49
C TRP A 258 0.02 -9.96 12.02
N MET A 259 -0.83 -10.52 11.16
CA MET A 259 -0.92 -10.10 9.75
C MET A 259 -1.39 -8.65 9.62
N LEU A 260 -2.40 -8.26 10.40
CA LEU A 260 -2.91 -6.89 10.44
C LEU A 260 -1.83 -5.92 10.95
N LEU A 261 -1.14 -6.25 12.04
CA LEU A 261 -0.05 -5.45 12.59
C LEU A 261 1.13 -5.30 11.62
N LEU A 262 1.50 -6.38 10.94
CA LEU A 262 2.56 -6.37 9.93
C LEU A 262 2.17 -5.45 8.77
N SER A 263 0.93 -5.54 8.27
CA SER A 263 0.44 -4.66 7.19
C SER A 263 0.34 -3.20 7.63
N PHE A 264 -0.13 -2.95 8.86
CA PHE A 264 -0.21 -1.61 9.44
C PHE A 264 1.17 -0.98 9.57
N THR A 265 2.13 -1.72 10.12
CA THR A 265 3.51 -1.27 10.32
C THR A 265 4.20 -1.03 8.98
N HIS A 266 4.09 -1.97 8.04
CA HIS A 266 4.60 -1.81 6.68
C HIS A 266 4.08 -0.54 6.04
N THR A 267 2.76 -0.33 6.05
CA THR A 267 2.11 0.82 5.42
C THR A 267 2.51 2.14 6.09
N HIS A 268 2.57 2.21 7.42
CA HIS A 268 2.98 3.42 8.10
C HIS A 268 4.45 3.73 7.82
N VAL A 269 5.36 2.78 7.99
CA VAL A 269 6.79 3.04 7.82
C VAL A 269 7.12 3.38 6.36
N THR A 270 6.44 2.81 5.37
CA THR A 270 6.69 3.17 3.97
C THR A 270 6.06 4.50 3.58
N ILE A 271 4.77 4.70 3.85
CA ILE A 271 4.02 5.85 3.35
C ILE A 271 4.33 7.11 4.16
N THR A 272 4.41 7.04 5.49
CA THR A 272 4.75 8.22 6.31
C THR A 272 6.15 8.72 5.99
N VAL A 273 7.12 7.83 5.84
CA VAL A 273 8.50 8.20 5.47
C VAL A 273 8.53 8.79 4.07
N THR A 274 7.85 8.19 3.10
CA THR A 274 7.77 8.73 1.73
C THR A 274 7.16 10.12 1.71
N LEU A 275 6.05 10.34 2.43
CA LEU A 275 5.43 11.65 2.54
C LEU A 275 6.35 12.65 3.25
N ALA A 276 6.94 12.29 4.38
CA ALA A 276 7.86 13.17 5.11
C ALA A 276 9.03 13.63 4.21
N LEU A 277 9.69 12.69 3.53
CA LEU A 277 10.82 12.98 2.64
C LEU A 277 10.43 13.87 1.44
N LEU A 278 9.20 13.76 0.93
CA LEU A 278 8.74 14.52 -0.24
C LEU A 278 8.09 15.88 0.11
N PHE A 279 7.52 16.01 1.31
CA PHE A 279 6.78 17.21 1.74
C PHE A 279 7.64 18.14 2.59
N VAL A 280 8.43 17.62 3.55
CA VAL A 280 9.20 18.45 4.49
C VAL A 280 10.11 19.45 3.77
N PRO A 281 10.92 19.07 2.75
CA PRO A 281 11.78 20.02 2.06
C PRO A 281 11.00 21.14 1.36
N LYS A 282 9.79 20.85 0.86
CA LYS A 282 8.95 21.82 0.14
C LYS A 282 8.27 22.80 1.09
N VAL A 283 7.76 22.31 2.21
CA VAL A 283 7.12 23.15 3.24
C VAL A 283 8.15 24.06 3.88
N PHE A 284 9.33 23.53 4.20
CA PHE A 284 10.43 24.31 4.76
C PHE A 284 10.86 25.45 3.83
N HIS A 285 10.95 25.19 2.52
CA HIS A 285 11.26 26.23 1.55
C HIS A 285 10.18 27.31 1.45
N ILE A 286 8.90 26.92 1.42
CA ILE A 286 7.79 27.88 1.40
C ILE A 286 7.82 28.75 2.65
N PHE A 287 8.05 28.15 3.81
CA PHE A 287 8.17 28.88 5.08
C PHE A 287 9.35 29.87 5.06
N MET A 288 10.54 29.42 4.64
CA MET A 288 11.73 30.27 4.54
C MET A 288 11.57 31.39 3.49
N SER A 289 10.78 31.18 2.44
CA SER A 289 10.47 32.22 1.44
C SER A 289 9.47 33.26 1.93
N ILE A 290 8.74 32.98 3.01
CA ILE A 290 7.73 33.86 3.60
C ILE A 290 8.31 34.67 4.76
N VAL A 291 9.35 34.18 5.44
CA VAL A 291 10.10 34.98 6.42
C VAL A 291 10.88 36.05 5.65
N PRO A 292 10.51 37.34 5.76
CA PRO A 292 11.29 38.39 5.13
C PRO A 292 12.65 38.47 5.82
N GLN A 293 13.73 38.44 5.05
CA GLN A 293 14.99 39.05 5.47
C GLN A 293 14.81 40.56 5.53
#